data_AF-A0A1I4K7R6-F1
#
_entry.id   AF-A0A1I4K7R6-F1
#
_cell.length_a   1.000
_cell.length_b   1.000
_cell.length_c   1.000
_cell.angle_alpha   90.00
_cell.angle_beta   90.00
_cell.angle_gamma   90.00
#
_symmetry.space_group_name_H-M   'P 1'
#
loop_
_entity.id
_entity.type
_entity.pdbx_description
1 polymer ?
#
loop_
_entity_poly.entity_id
_entity_poly.type
_entity_poly.pdbx_seq_one_letter_code
_entity_poly.pdbx_strand_id
1 'polypeptide(L)'
;MRLEAHLTILIDKDVAANWDGVPAASRLSYVSTAVPGHPIAQALDHTKVSDAGSFVVLRLQISKLDALHLGRNHRRARFDRHNECVGAWLAP
;
A
#
# COMPACT_ATOMS: atom_id res chain seq x y z
N MET A 1 5.06 1.11 -13.68
CA MET A 1 5.53 -0.14 -13.04
C MET A 1 4.32 -0.93 -12.58
N ARG A 2 4.35 -2.25 -12.69
CA ARG A 2 3.32 -3.15 -12.16
C ARG A 2 3.96 -4.19 -11.23
N LEU A 3 3.31 -4.46 -10.11
CA LEU A 3 3.74 -5.41 -9.09
C LEU A 3 2.68 -6.52 -8.95
N GLU A 4 3.16 -7.76 -8.84
CA GLU A 4 2.39 -8.88 -8.33
C GLU A 4 3.03 -9.28 -6.99
N ALA A 5 2.22 -9.48 -5.96
CA ALA A 5 2.73 -9.74 -4.62
C ALA A 5 1.73 -10.57 -3.80
N HIS A 6 2.26 -11.31 -2.83
CA HIS A 6 1.47 -11.85 -1.74
C HIS A 6 1.32 -10.76 -0.67
N LEU A 7 0.08 -10.51 -0.25
CA LEU A 7 -0.24 -9.55 0.80
C LEU A 7 -0.34 -10.26 2.15
N THR A 8 0.30 -9.68 3.16
CA THR A 8 0.04 -9.99 4.57
C THR A 8 -0.42 -8.72 5.26
N ILE A 9 -1.53 -8.80 6.00
CA ILE A 9 -2.04 -7.71 6.82
C ILE A 9 -1.48 -7.88 8.22
N LEU A 10 -0.78 -6.85 8.71
CA LEU A 10 -0.26 -6.79 10.07
C LEU A 10 -1.09 -5.78 10.88
N ILE A 11 -1.42 -6.14 12.12
CA ILE A 11 -2.31 -5.39 13.00
C ILE A 11 -1.75 -5.31 14.42
N ASP A 12 -2.35 -4.47 15.25
CA ASP A 12 -2.09 -4.34 16.69
C ASP A 12 -0.60 -4.21 17.03
N LYS A 13 -0.10 -5.11 17.90
CA LYS A 13 1.28 -5.11 18.40
C LYS A 13 2.33 -5.23 17.30
N ASP A 14 2.00 -5.88 16.17
CA ASP A 14 2.94 -6.10 15.07
C ASP A 14 3.22 -4.80 14.29
N VAL A 15 2.39 -3.77 14.49
CA VAL A 15 2.51 -2.48 13.80
C VAL A 15 2.73 -1.31 14.74
N ALA A 16 2.88 -1.54 16.05
CA ALA A 16 3.08 -0.49 17.05
C ALA A 16 4.27 0.43 16.72
N ALA A 17 5.41 -0.17 16.35
CA ALA A 17 6.60 0.60 15.96
C ALA A 17 6.40 1.40 14.66
N ASN A 18 5.62 0.86 13.71
CA ASN A 18 5.27 1.59 12.50
C ASN A 18 4.36 2.77 12.81
N TRP A 19 3.37 2.57 13.68
CA TRP A 19 2.45 3.62 14.14
C TRP A 19 3.19 4.76 14.85
N ASP A 20 4.13 4.44 15.73
CA ASP A 20 4.96 5.42 16.42
C ASP A 20 5.77 6.29 15.44
N GLY A 21 6.18 5.71 14.30
CA GLY A 21 6.85 6.41 13.21
C GLY A 21 5.94 7.28 12.32
N VAL A 22 4.61 7.14 12.41
CA VAL A 22 3.69 7.97 11.63
C VAL A 22 3.66 9.39 12.20
N PRO A 23 3.88 10.45 11.39
CA PRO A 23 3.78 11.83 11.87
C PRO A 23 2.40 12.14 12.44
N ALA A 24 2.34 12.93 13.52
CA ALA A 24 1.08 13.22 14.22
C ALA A 24 -0.02 13.79 13.30
N ALA A 25 0.34 14.67 12.36
CA ALA A 25 -0.60 15.21 11.38
C ALA A 25 -1.18 14.13 10.43
N SER A 26 -0.41 13.09 10.11
CA SER A 26 -0.83 11.98 9.26
C SER A 26 -1.67 10.95 10.00
N ARG A 27 -1.52 10.83 11.33
CA ARG A 27 -2.35 9.94 12.16
C ARG A 27 -3.83 10.26 12.08
N LEU A 28 -4.18 11.54 11.82
CA LEU A 28 -5.56 12.00 11.62
C LEU A 28 -6.24 11.43 10.37
N SER A 29 -5.52 10.74 9.49
CA SER A 29 -6.07 10.07 8.31
C SER A 29 -6.52 8.63 8.57
N TYR A 30 -6.02 8.00 9.64
CA TYR A 30 -6.39 6.62 10.02
C TYR A 30 -7.66 6.61 10.87
N VAL A 31 -8.63 7.42 10.43
CA VAL A 31 -9.67 7.93 11.29
C VAL A 31 -10.89 8.36 10.48
N SER A 32 -12.05 7.84 10.87
CA SER A 32 -13.34 8.51 10.67
C SER A 32 -14.35 7.88 11.63
N THR A 33 -15.20 8.67 12.27
CA THR A 33 -16.36 8.14 13.01
C THR A 33 -17.34 7.40 12.11
N ALA A 34 -17.32 7.69 10.81
CA ALA A 34 -18.03 6.95 9.79
C ALA A 34 -17.07 5.96 9.12
N VAL A 35 -17.45 4.69 9.06
CA VAL A 35 -16.69 3.67 8.33
C VAL A 35 -16.52 4.13 6.87
N PRO A 36 -15.30 4.13 6.31
CA PRO A 36 -15.08 4.53 4.93
C PRO A 36 -16.04 3.81 3.97
N GLY A 37 -16.67 4.57 3.07
CA GLY A 37 -17.65 4.05 2.11
C GLY A 37 -19.07 3.87 2.64
N HIS A 38 -19.34 4.11 3.93
CA HIS A 38 -20.70 4.09 4.47
C HIS A 38 -21.41 5.43 4.27
N PRO A 39 -22.75 5.43 4.05
CA PRO A 39 -23.53 6.66 3.97
C PRO A 39 -23.48 7.45 5.28
N ILE A 40 -23.41 8.78 5.16
CA ILE A 40 -23.52 9.74 6.26
C ILE A 40 -24.74 10.63 6.05
N ALA A 41 -25.35 11.12 7.12
CA ALA A 41 -26.61 11.87 7.02
C ALA A 41 -26.42 13.26 6.42
N GLN A 42 -25.27 13.89 6.62
CA GLN A 42 -24.91 15.22 6.10
C GLN A 42 -23.45 15.23 5.62
N ALA A 43 -23.10 16.16 4.72
CA ALA A 43 -21.80 16.19 4.04
C ALA A 43 -20.58 16.20 4.99
N LEU A 44 -20.72 16.71 6.20
CA LEU A 44 -19.65 16.84 7.20
C LEU A 44 -19.91 16.02 8.47
N ASP A 45 -20.82 15.05 8.41
CA ASP A 45 -21.17 14.19 9.55
C ASP A 45 -20.15 13.06 9.74
N HIS A 46 -18.88 13.46 9.87
CA HIS A 46 -17.74 12.63 10.16
C HIS A 46 -16.73 13.44 10.97
N THR A 47 -16.20 12.88 12.06
CA THR A 47 -15.17 13.53 12.87
C THR A 47 -13.88 12.74 12.88
N LYS A 48 -12.77 13.44 13.16
CA LYS A 48 -11.43 12.87 13.20
C LYS A 48 -10.95 12.65 14.63
N VAL A 49 -11.08 11.44 15.16
CA VAL A 49 -10.43 10.95 16.39
C VAL A 49 -9.34 9.90 16.09
N SER A 50 -8.07 10.19 16.40
CA SER A 50 -6.96 9.23 16.22
C SER A 50 -7.23 7.90 16.95
N ASP A 51 -7.24 6.80 16.19
CA ASP A 51 -7.35 5.44 16.72
C ASP A 51 -6.26 4.55 16.13
N ALA A 52 -5.38 4.04 16.99
CA ALA A 52 -4.32 3.12 16.57
C ALA A 52 -4.86 1.75 16.13
N GLY A 53 -6.04 1.33 16.61
CA GLY A 53 -6.68 0.08 16.20
C GLY A 53 -7.15 0.10 14.73
N SER A 54 -7.31 1.29 14.16
CA SER A 54 -7.64 1.49 12.75
C SER A 54 -6.41 1.49 11.81
N PHE A 55 -5.20 1.40 12.36
CA PHE A 55 -3.95 1.35 11.60
C PHE A 55 -3.53 -0.09 11.30
N VAL A 56 -3.23 -0.37 10.03
CA VAL A 56 -2.70 -1.66 9.59
C VAL A 56 -1.53 -1.44 8.64
N VAL A 57 -0.59 -2.39 8.62
CA VAL A 57 0.51 -2.41 7.66
C VAL A 57 0.24 -3.52 6.64
N LEU A 58 0.15 -3.13 5.37
CA LEU A 58 0.08 -4.04 4.25
C LEU A 58 1.49 -4.41 3.81
N ARG A 59 1.97 -5.60 4.22
CA ARG A 59 3.27 -6.11 3.81
C ARG A 59 3.13 -6.86 2.49
N LEU A 60 3.79 -6.35 1.45
CA LEU A 60 3.79 -6.96 0.11
C LEU A 60 5.07 -7.76 -0.09
N GLN A 61 4.94 -9.08 -0.21
CA GLN A 61 6.01 -9.94 -0.69
C GLN A 61 5.93 -10.06 -2.21
N ILE A 62 6.75 -9.28 -2.93
CA ILE A 62 6.74 -9.22 -4.39
C ILE A 62 7.11 -10.59 -4.97
N SER A 63 6.22 -11.11 -5.84
CA SER A 63 6.44 -12.31 -6.65
C SER A 63 6.85 -11.94 -8.07
N LYS A 64 6.31 -10.85 -8.63
CA LYS A 64 6.67 -10.36 -9.97
C LYS A 64 6.75 -8.84 -10.03
N LEU A 65 7.71 -8.35 -10.82
CA LEU A 65 7.90 -6.94 -11.13
C LEU A 65 7.94 -6.76 -12.64
N ASP A 66 7.16 -5.81 -13.14
CA ASP A 66 7.08 -5.44 -14.55
C ASP A 66 7.38 -3.93 -14.67
N ALA A 67 8.57 -3.63 -15.20
CA ALA A 67 9.12 -2.29 -15.26
C ALA A 67 9.13 -1.81 -16.72
N LEU A 68 8.30 -0.80 -17.01
CA LEU A 68 8.25 -0.11 -18.30
C LEU A 68 8.90 1.28 -18.17
N HIS A 69 9.85 1.58 -19.05
CA HIS A 69 10.48 2.89 -19.17
C HIS A 69 10.10 3.54 -20.50
N LEU A 70 9.39 4.68 -20.43
CA LEU A 70 8.84 5.43 -21.56
C LEU A 70 9.82 6.43 -22.21
N GLY A 71 11.12 6.11 -22.22
CA GLY A 71 12.11 6.93 -22.94
C GLY A 71 11.87 6.92 -24.46
N ARG A 72 12.72 7.63 -25.22
CA ARG A 72 12.60 7.73 -26.69
C ARG A 72 12.36 6.39 -27.39
N ASN A 73 13.03 5.34 -26.92
CA ASN A 73 12.69 3.95 -27.23
C ASN A 73 12.17 3.31 -25.95
N HIS A 74 10.93 2.82 -25.97
CA HIS A 74 10.35 2.13 -24.82
C HIS A 74 11.14 0.87 -24.52
N ARG A 75 11.34 0.60 -23.23
CA ARG A 75 12.04 -0.60 -22.75
C ARG A 75 11.23 -1.22 -21.64
N ARG A 76 11.09 -2.54 -21.66
CA ARG A 76 10.36 -3.30 -20.65
C ARG A 76 11.20 -4.45 -20.14
N ALA A 77 11.29 -4.57 -18.83
CA ALA A 77 11.93 -5.69 -18.16
C ALA A 77 10.94 -6.32 -17.17
N ARG A 78 10.92 -7.65 -17.13
CA ARG A 78 10.14 -8.42 -16.16
C ARG A 78 11.07 -9.25 -15.29
N PHE A 79 10.77 -9.26 -13.99
CA PHE A 79 11.45 -10.07 -12.99
C PHE A 79 10.41 -10.97 -12.33
N ASP A 80 10.76 -12.24 -12.13
CA ASP A 80 9.89 -13.24 -11.52
C ASP A 80 10.65 -14.00 -10.45
N ARG A 81 10.08 -14.07 -9.25
CA ARG A 81 10.70 -14.74 -8.10
C ARG A 81 10.86 -16.24 -8.33
N HIS A 82 10.00 -16.87 -9.13
CA HIS A 82 10.16 -18.30 -9.48
C HIS A 82 11.40 -18.56 -10.33
N ASN A 83 11.92 -17.54 -11.01
CA ASN A 83 13.14 -17.61 -11.80
C ASN A 83 14.29 -16.88 -11.09
N GLU A 84 14.37 -16.99 -9.76
CA GLU A 84 15.41 -16.36 -8.92
C GLU A 84 15.52 -14.84 -9.11
N CYS A 85 14.42 -14.19 -9.50
CA CYS A 85 14.41 -12.78 -9.88
C CYS A 85 15.35 -12.44 -11.07
N VAL A 86 15.75 -13.42 -11.88
CA VAL A 86 16.48 -13.16 -13.12
C VAL A 86 15.58 -12.39 -14.08
N GLY A 87 16.04 -11.22 -14.50
CA GLY A 87 15.30 -10.32 -15.37
C GLY A 87 15.28 -10.77 -16.82
N ALA A 88 14.16 -10.56 -17.50
CA ALA A 88 14.00 -10.76 -18.94
C ALA A 88 13.54 -9.46 -19.62
N TRP A 89 14.18 -9.12 -20.75
CA TRP A 89 13.70 -8.05 -21.63
C TRP A 89 12.45 -8.51 -22.37
N LEU A 90 11.46 -7.62 -22.47
CA LEU A 90 10.22 -7.83 -23.20
C LEU A 90 10.03 -6.69 -24.21
N ALA A 91 9.32 -6.99 -25.30
CA ALA A 91 8.77 -5.94 -26.15
C ALA A 91 7.85 -5.04 -25.28
N PRO A 92 7.90 -3.71 -25.45
CA PRO A 92 7.12 -2.75 -24.65
C PRO A 92 5.62 -3.03 -24.64
#